data_AF-A0A7R9ZHR2-F1
#
_entry.id   AF-A0A7R9ZHR2-F1
#
_cell.length_a   1.000
_cell.length_b   1.000
_cell.length_c   1.000
_cell.angle_alpha   90.00
_cell.angle_beta   90.00
_cell.angle_gamma   90.00
#
_symmetry.space_group_name_H-M   'P 1'
#
loop_
_entity.id
_entity.type
_entity.pdbx_description
1 polymer ?
#
loop_
_entity_poly.entity_id
_entity_poly.type
_entity_poly.pdbx_seq_one_letter_code
_entity_poly.pdbx_strand_id
1 'polypeptide(L)'
;WACAQNATVPIVEALLRAHPYACDVKDKWGRTPLSLAHASTNTDKPRIVAALGRDPSYWSTSLKNEVNDLRGKLDTTSIHAEKETKRASGLEAKLAEVMAASSEAASSFQNLKVELEDENTRLRDEVGDLGPR
;
A
#
# COMPACT_ATOMS: atom_id res chain seq x y z
N TRP A 1 5.26 35.13 -15.85
CA TRP A 1 6.17 35.89 -14.97
C TRP A 1 7.40 35.08 -14.58
N ALA A 2 7.31 33.77 -14.34
CA ALA A 2 8.46 32.90 -14.05
C ALA A 2 9.64 33.09 -15.03
N CYS A 3 9.37 33.20 -16.33
CA CYS A 3 10.41 33.37 -17.36
C CYS A 3 11.14 34.72 -17.30
N ALA A 4 10.49 35.77 -16.77
CA ALA A 4 11.11 37.08 -16.56
C ALA A 4 11.99 37.11 -15.30
N GLN A 5 11.67 36.28 -14.31
CA GLN A 5 12.36 36.20 -13.02
C GLN A 5 13.48 35.15 -13.00
N ASN A 6 14.00 34.77 -14.16
CA ASN A 6 15.08 33.81 -14.29
C ASN A 6 14.76 32.42 -13.65
N ALA A 7 13.49 32.00 -13.69
CA ALA A 7 13.10 30.70 -13.15
C ALA A 7 13.81 29.54 -13.84
N THR A 8 14.09 28.48 -13.09
CA THR A 8 14.74 27.28 -13.60
C THR A 8 13.80 26.46 -14.48
N VAL A 9 14.37 25.65 -15.38
CA VAL A 9 13.59 24.77 -16.28
C VAL A 9 12.57 23.91 -15.52
N PRO A 10 12.91 23.24 -14.40
CA PRO A 10 11.96 22.41 -13.68
C PRO A 10 10.73 23.18 -13.16
N ILE A 11 10.91 24.44 -12.75
CA ILE A 11 9.81 25.28 -12.28
C ILE A 11 8.89 25.63 -13.44
N VAL A 12 9.45 26.00 -14.60
CA VAL A 12 8.65 26.30 -15.80
C VAL A 12 7.87 25.07 -16.25
N GLU A 13 8.50 23.89 -16.26
CA GLU A 13 7.81 22.65 -16.60
C GLU A 13 6.71 22.30 -15.60
N ALA A 14 6.94 22.46 -14.29
CA ALA A 14 5.92 22.22 -13.28
C ALA A 14 4.70 23.14 -13.46
N LEU A 15 4.93 24.41 -13.80
CA LEU A 15 3.85 25.36 -14.08
C LEU A 15 3.08 24.98 -15.36
N LEU A 16 3.77 24.54 -16.42
CA LEU A 16 3.12 24.07 -17.65
C LEU A 16 2.36 22.75 -17.44
N ARG A 17 2.85 21.87 -16.55
CA ARG A 17 2.12 20.67 -16.13
C ARG A 17 0.81 21.01 -15.40
N ALA A 18 0.84 22.00 -14.51
CA ALA A 18 -0.35 22.45 -13.78
C ALA A 18 -1.32 23.24 -14.66
N HIS A 19 -0.80 24.11 -15.53
CA HIS A 19 -1.56 24.98 -16.41
C HIS A 19 -0.98 24.97 -17.84
N PRO A 20 -1.36 23.99 -18.67
CA PRO A 20 -0.80 23.85 -20.01
C PRO A 20 -1.04 25.04 -20.94
N TYR A 21 -2.19 25.71 -20.81
CA TYR A 21 -2.56 26.88 -21.60
C TYR A 21 -1.91 28.18 -21.13
N ALA A 22 -1.11 28.14 -20.05
CA ALA A 22 -0.44 29.32 -19.54
C ALA A 22 0.62 29.88 -20.51
N CYS A 23 1.06 29.09 -21.51
CA CYS A 23 2.03 29.50 -22.54
C CYS A 23 1.55 30.68 -23.41
N ASP A 24 0.24 30.81 -23.63
CA ASP A 24 -0.36 31.84 -24.48
C ASP A 24 -0.93 33.04 -23.70
N VAL A 25 -0.92 32.96 -22.38
CA VAL A 25 -1.47 34.01 -21.51
C VAL A 25 -0.60 35.25 -21.59
N LYS A 26 -1.19 36.36 -22.01
CA LYS A 26 -0.52 37.65 -22.12
C LYS A 26 -0.52 38.37 -20.77
N ASP A 27 0.57 39.08 -20.47
CA ASP A 27 0.62 39.99 -19.34
C ASP A 27 -0.10 41.33 -19.63
N LYS A 28 -0.06 42.27 -18.67
CA LYS A 28 -0.66 43.60 -18.79
C LYS A 28 -0.11 44.45 -19.95
N TRP A 29 1.06 44.07 -20.48
CA TRP A 29 1.72 44.72 -21.61
C TRP A 29 1.57 43.90 -22.90
N GLY A 30 0.71 42.88 -22.93
CA GLY A 30 0.46 42.05 -24.10
C GLY A 30 1.57 41.03 -24.39
N ARG A 31 2.53 40.84 -23.49
CA ARG A 31 3.67 39.93 -23.70
C ARG A 31 3.32 38.51 -23.29
N THR A 32 3.66 37.55 -24.15
CA THR A 32 3.53 36.12 -23.82
C THR A 32 4.73 35.64 -23.00
N PRO A 33 4.60 34.53 -22.25
CA PRO A 33 5.72 33.86 -21.60
C PRO A 33 6.90 33.59 -22.53
N LEU A 34 6.63 33.30 -23.81
CA LEU A 34 7.66 33.12 -24.84
C LEU A 34 8.45 34.40 -25.11
N SER A 35 7.76 35.55 -25.21
CA SER A 35 8.41 36.87 -25.34
C SER A 35 9.26 37.19 -24.11
N LEU A 36 8.74 36.90 -22.90
CA LEU A 36 9.47 37.11 -21.64
C LEU A 36 10.69 36.19 -21.53
N ALA A 37 10.58 34.93 -21.95
CA ALA A 37 11.71 34.00 -22.01
C ALA A 37 12.79 34.49 -22.98
N HIS A 38 12.39 35.12 -24.10
CA HIS A 38 13.34 35.69 -25.04
C HIS A 38 14.06 36.94 -24.49
N ALA A 39 13.37 37.75 -23.68
CA ALA A 39 13.94 38.91 -23.01
C ALA A 39 14.77 38.54 -21.75
N SER A 40 14.71 37.29 -21.30
CA SER A 40 15.45 36.83 -20.12
C SER A 40 16.95 36.63 -20.40
N THR A 41 17.77 36.82 -19.36
CA THR A 41 19.21 36.56 -19.37
C THR A 41 19.56 35.14 -18.89
N ASN A 42 18.60 34.22 -18.89
CA ASN A 42 18.78 32.88 -18.33
C ASN A 42 19.69 32.02 -19.23
N THR A 43 20.67 31.33 -18.63
CA THR A 43 21.53 30.37 -19.34
C THR A 43 20.73 29.23 -19.96
N ASP A 44 19.63 28.81 -19.31
CA ASP A 44 18.75 27.74 -19.77
C ASP A 44 17.61 28.23 -20.70
N LYS A 45 17.69 29.47 -21.19
CA LYS A 45 16.73 30.05 -22.15
C LYS A 45 16.33 29.11 -23.30
N PRO A 46 17.22 28.40 -24.01
CA PRO A 46 16.80 27.50 -25.09
C PRO A 46 15.89 26.36 -24.61
N ARG A 47 16.13 25.83 -23.41
CA ARG A 47 15.29 24.78 -22.81
C ARG A 47 13.92 25.32 -22.41
N ILE A 48 13.88 26.51 -21.82
CA ILE A 48 12.63 27.19 -21.44
C ILE A 48 11.78 27.49 -22.68
N VAL A 49 12.41 28.02 -23.74
CA VAL A 49 11.74 28.31 -25.02
C VAL A 49 11.22 27.01 -25.65
N ALA A 50 12.02 25.94 -25.64
CA ALA A 50 11.59 24.64 -26.14
C ALA A 50 10.40 24.08 -25.33
N ALA A 51 10.38 24.23 -24.01
CA ALA A 51 9.27 23.80 -23.16
C ALA A 51 7.98 24.60 -23.43
N LEU A 52 8.10 25.92 -23.61
CA LEU A 52 6.98 26.82 -23.93
C LEU A 52 6.43 26.64 -25.35
N GLY A 53 7.26 26.18 -26.30
CA GLY A 53 6.86 25.90 -27.67
C GLY A 53 6.20 24.53 -27.88
N ARG A 54 6.09 23.71 -26.82
CA ARG A 54 5.36 22.44 -26.88
C ARG A 54 3.86 22.69 -26.88
N ASP A 55 3.13 21.82 -27.57
CA ASP A 55 1.67 21.85 -27.54
C ASP A 55 1.15 21.64 -26.10
N PRO A 56 0.14 22.40 -25.62
CA PRO A 56 -0.46 22.21 -24.30
C PRO A 56 -0.92 20.77 -24.01
N SER A 57 -1.30 20.00 -25.03
CA SER A 57 -1.67 18.59 -24.88
C SER A 57 -0.52 17.72 -24.39
N TYR A 58 0.73 18.09 -24.67
CA TYR A 58 1.91 17.36 -24.21
C TYR A 58 1.95 17.29 -22.67
N TRP A 59 1.76 18.44 -22.03
CA TRP A 59 1.80 18.57 -20.57
C TRP A 59 0.59 17.92 -19.91
N SER A 60 -0.60 18.03 -20.52
CA SER A 60 -1.82 17.37 -20.01
C SER A 60 -1.77 15.85 -20.12
N THR A 61 -1.29 15.33 -21.26
CA THR A 61 -1.24 13.88 -21.52
C THR A 61 -0.23 13.19 -20.62
N SER A 62 0.93 13.81 -20.39
CA SER A 62 1.94 13.30 -19.46
C SER A 62 1.36 13.14 -18.05
N LEU A 63 0.62 14.14 -17.56
CA LEU A 63 0.03 14.09 -16.22
C LEU A 63 -1.10 13.05 -16.11
N LYS A 64 -1.96 12.95 -17.13
CA LYS A 64 -3.04 11.95 -17.16
C LYS A 64 -2.49 10.52 -17.16
N ASN A 65 -1.42 10.26 -17.90
CA ASN A 65 -0.78 8.95 -17.95
C ASN A 65 -0.14 8.58 -16.61
N GLU A 66 0.54 9.53 -15.96
CA GLU A 66 1.14 9.33 -14.65
C GLU A 66 0.08 9.06 -13.57
N VAL A 67 -1.02 9.82 -13.57
CA VAL A 67 -2.17 9.56 -12.67
C VAL A 67 -2.77 8.18 -12.90
N ASN A 68 -2.92 7.75 -14.15
CA ASN A 68 -3.42 6.42 -14.47
C ASN A 68 -2.47 5.30 -14.02
N ASP A 69 -1.16 5.49 -14.18
CA ASP A 69 -0.15 4.52 -13.73
C ASP A 69 -0.15 4.40 -12.19
N LEU A 70 -0.18 5.54 -11.49
CA LEU A 70 -0.28 5.57 -10.03
C LEU A 70 -1.58 4.92 -9.53
N ARG A 71 -2.69 5.16 -10.23
CA ARG A 71 -3.97 4.52 -9.92
C ARG A 71 -3.90 3.00 -10.10
N GLY A 72 -3.30 2.51 -11.19
CA GLY A 72 -3.10 1.07 -11.41
C GLY A 72 -2.21 0.42 -10.33
N LYS A 73 -1.16 1.12 -9.88
CA LYS A 73 -0.32 0.67 -8.76
C LYS A 73 -1.09 0.63 -7.43
N LEU A 74 -1.99 1.58 -7.19
CA LEU A 74 -2.83 1.58 -5.99
C LEU A 74 -3.83 0.42 -6.01
N ASP A 75 -4.48 0.16 -7.14
CA ASP A 75 -5.47 -0.90 -7.26
C ASP A 75 -4.83 -2.29 -7.05
N THR A 76 -3.64 -2.53 -7.62
CA THR A 76 -2.90 -3.80 -7.45
C THR A 76 -2.42 -4.03 -6.02
N THR A 77 -1.96 -2.98 -5.34
CA THR A 77 -1.56 -3.06 -3.92
C THR A 77 -2.77 -3.29 -3.01
N SER A 78 -3.91 -2.67 -3.31
CA SER A 78 -5.17 -2.89 -2.58
C SER A 78 -5.66 -4.34 -2.69
N ILE A 79 -5.64 -4.91 -3.90
CA ILE A 79 -5.97 -6.33 -4.13
C ILE A 79 -5.01 -7.25 -3.36
N HIS A 80 -3.71 -6.94 -3.35
CA HIS A 80 -2.73 -7.75 -2.62
C HIS A 80 -2.96 -7.68 -1.11
N ALA A 81 -3.23 -6.50 -0.57
CA ALA A 81 -3.53 -6.29 0.83
C ALA A 81 -4.79 -7.04 1.27
N GLU A 82 -5.88 -6.97 0.50
CA GLU A 82 -7.13 -7.70 0.81
C GLU A 82 -6.95 -9.22 0.80
N LYS A 83 -6.09 -9.73 -0.09
CA LYS A 83 -5.78 -11.16 -0.15
C LYS A 83 -5.02 -11.61 1.09
N GLU A 84 -4.06 -10.82 1.53
CA GLU A 84 -3.28 -11.09 2.74
C GLU A 84 -4.15 -10.99 4.01
N THR A 85 -5.06 -10.03 4.11
CA THR A 85 -5.98 -9.95 5.26
C THR A 85 -6.92 -11.15 5.34
N LYS A 86 -7.47 -11.61 4.21
CA LYS A 86 -8.32 -12.82 4.16
C LYS A 86 -7.55 -14.08 4.54
N ARG A 87 -6.27 -14.17 4.15
CA ARG A 87 -5.38 -15.27 4.57
C ARG A 87 -5.12 -15.22 6.06
N ALA A 88 -4.82 -14.05 6.62
CA ALA A 88 -4.60 -13.86 8.04
C ALA A 88 -5.84 -14.27 8.86
N SER A 89 -7.03 -13.79 8.52
CA SER A 89 -8.27 -14.18 9.21
C SER A 89 -8.56 -15.68 9.09
N GLY A 90 -8.24 -16.29 7.94
CA GLY A 90 -8.39 -17.73 7.74
C GLY A 90 -7.42 -18.56 8.59
N LEU A 91 -6.20 -18.07 8.82
CA LEU A 91 -5.22 -18.72 9.69
C LEU A 91 -5.61 -18.60 11.17
N GLU A 92 -6.12 -17.44 11.59
CA GLU A 92 -6.63 -17.25 12.96
C GLU A 92 -7.81 -18.18 13.27
N ALA A 93 -8.75 -18.33 12.33
CA ALA A 93 -9.86 -19.28 12.49
C ALA A 93 -9.36 -20.73 12.64
N LYS A 94 -8.37 -21.14 11.84
CA LYS A 94 -7.77 -22.48 11.97
C LYS A 94 -7.02 -22.67 13.28
N LEU A 95 -6.34 -21.64 13.77
CA LEU A 95 -5.65 -21.70 15.07
C LEU A 95 -6.66 -21.91 16.21
N ALA A 96 -7.80 -21.19 16.16
CA ALA A 96 -8.87 -21.32 17.14
C ALA A 96 -9.47 -22.74 17.15
N GLU A 97 -9.68 -23.34 15.97
CA GLU A 97 -10.18 -24.71 15.83
C GLU A 97 -9.20 -25.75 16.40
N VAL A 98 -7.91 -25.63 16.08
CA VAL A 98 -6.86 -26.52 16.63
C VAL A 98 -6.76 -26.40 18.16
N MET A 99 -6.87 -25.18 18.69
CA MET A 99 -6.87 -24.94 20.13
C MET A 99 -8.07 -25.58 20.82
N ALA A 100 -9.27 -25.48 20.24
CA ALA A 100 -10.48 -26.12 20.77
C ALA A 100 -10.34 -27.65 20.77
N ALA A 101 -9.93 -28.24 19.64
CA ALA A 101 -9.71 -29.69 19.52
C ALA A 101 -8.63 -30.19 20.51
N SER A 102 -7.55 -29.43 20.70
CA SER A 102 -6.51 -29.76 21.67
C SER A 102 -7.04 -29.72 23.11
N SER A 103 -7.92 -28.76 23.44
CA SER A 103 -8.53 -28.65 24.77
C SER A 103 -9.49 -29.80 25.05
N GLU A 104 -10.29 -30.21 24.07
CA GLU A 104 -11.17 -31.38 24.18
C GLU A 104 -10.36 -32.66 24.36
N ALA A 105 -9.31 -32.85 23.56
CA ALA A 105 -8.41 -34.00 23.68
C ALA A 105 -7.75 -34.05 25.07
N ALA A 106 -7.24 -32.91 25.57
CA ALA A 106 -6.65 -32.83 26.90
C ALA A 106 -7.65 -33.20 28.02
N SER A 107 -8.90 -32.75 27.89
CA SER A 107 -9.98 -33.08 28.83
C SER A 107 -10.32 -34.57 28.80
N SER A 108 -10.39 -35.16 27.61
CA SER A 108 -10.65 -36.60 27.42
C SER A 108 -9.53 -37.46 28.04
N PHE A 109 -8.26 -37.11 27.81
CA PHE A 109 -7.13 -37.79 28.43
C PHE A 109 -7.14 -37.69 29.96
N GLN A 110 -7.49 -36.52 30.50
CA GLN A 110 -7.56 -36.32 31.95
C GLN A 110 -8.65 -37.19 32.58
N ASN A 111 -9.82 -37.32 31.93
CA ASN A 111 -10.88 -38.22 32.40
C ASN A 111 -10.45 -39.69 32.39
N LEU A 112 -9.87 -40.14 31.28
CA LEU A 112 -9.32 -41.50 31.16
C LEU A 112 -8.29 -41.80 32.25
N LYS A 113 -7.42 -40.83 32.57
CA LYS A 113 -6.44 -40.98 33.63
C LYS A 113 -7.09 -41.18 35.00
N VAL A 114 -8.10 -40.38 35.34
CA VAL A 114 -8.84 -40.51 36.60
C VAL A 114 -9.53 -41.87 36.69
N GLU A 115 -10.19 -42.30 35.61
CA GLU A 115 -10.85 -43.61 35.57
C GLU A 115 -9.86 -44.77 35.76
N LEU A 116 -8.67 -44.69 35.17
CA LEU A 116 -7.61 -45.69 35.32
C LEU A 116 -6.98 -45.69 36.73
N GLU A 117 -6.91 -44.53 37.37
CA GLU A 117 -6.47 -44.40 38.76
C GLU A 117 -7.51 -45.02 39.70
N ASP A 118 -8.79 -44.73 39.51
CA ASP A 118 -9.90 -45.33 40.26
C ASP A 118 -9.93 -46.86 40.10
N GLU A 119 -9.79 -47.37 38.88
CA GLU A 119 -9.75 -48.82 38.63
C GLU A 119 -8.53 -49.49 39.28
N ASN A 120 -7.35 -48.87 39.22
CA ASN A 120 -6.16 -49.37 39.92
C ASN A 120 -6.33 -49.41 41.44
N THR A 121 -6.99 -48.40 42.02
CA THR A 121 -7.27 -48.41 43.47
C THR A 121 -8.20 -49.55 43.84
N ARG A 122 -9.27 -49.76 43.06
CA ARG A 122 -10.20 -50.86 43.26
C ARG A 122 -9.53 -52.24 43.13
N LEU A 123 -8.70 -52.45 42.11
CA LEU A 123 -7.98 -53.70 41.92
C LEU A 123 -6.99 -53.97 43.07
N ARG A 124 -6.34 -52.94 43.62
CA ARG A 124 -5.48 -53.09 44.80
C ARG A 124 -6.25 -53.57 46.02
N ASP A 125 -7.44 -53.02 46.24
CA ASP A 125 -8.30 -53.42 47.36
C ASP A 125 -8.78 -54.88 47.20
N GLU A 126 -9.18 -55.28 45.98
CA GLU A 126 -9.59 -56.67 45.69
C GLU A 126 -8.44 -57.68 45.87
N VAL A 127 -7.20 -57.33 45.52
CA VAL A 127 -6.02 -58.21 45.71
C VAL A 127 -5.54 -58.21 47.17
N GLY A 128 -5.70 -57.10 47.90
CA GLY A 128 -5.37 -57.00 49.32
C GLY A 128 -6.26 -57.87 50.21
N ASP A 129 -7.52 -58.06 49.84
CA ASP A 129 -8.48 -58.92 50.54
C ASP A 129 -8.24 -60.43 50.28
N LEU A 130 -7.39 -60.76 49.29
CA LEU A 130 -6.91 -62.12 49.02
C LEU A 130 -5.61 -62.48 49.76
N GLY A 131 -5.28 -61.75 50.83
CA GLY A 131 -4.12 -62.00 51.70
C GLY A 131 -4.04 -63.45 52.23
N PRO A 132 -2.81 -63.97 52.47
CA PRO A 132 -2.47 -65.39 52.34
C PRO A 132 -3.22 -66.27 53.33
N ARG A 133 -3.89 -67.30 52.81
CA ARG A 133 -4.44 -68.44 53.57
C ARG A 133 -3.35 -69.23 54.28
#